data_AF-A0A2D5YK93-F1
#
_entry.id   AF-A0A2D5YK93-F1
#
_cell.length_a   1.000
_cell.length_b   1.000
_cell.length_c   1.000
_cell.angle_alpha   90.00
_cell.angle_beta   90.00
_cell.angle_gamma   90.00
#
_symmetry.space_group_name_H-M   'P 1'
#
loop_
_entity.id
_entity.type
_entity.pdbx_description
1 polymer ?
#
loop_
_entity_poly.entity_id
_entity_poly.type
_entity_poly.pdbx_seq_one_letter_code
_entity_poly.pdbx_strand_id
1 'polypeptide(L)'
;MYSKISKLFKILLWKMFKPLPLFIRGRISRSLFSVDLSLDEVDKKITYQMVSDVSEITDSLELIQNNYKRLSMTKSDDLLRANKFHLLPTTTIFTAKYGDEVIGTISVILDSTFGLPIDSFEDISSFRKEGTVAEIAGFTVKESWRSRNSGISIPLALMALRYCFENLNVDNIVLTVRDSVKPFYEDICKFETFGKVKTHDGVEGLRSASLVVKTADFYKRLENAYEGKPLNKSLFLLFKEFPWAKNTIFPKNKSGLITQRTILDSKLIKELEQKSSFFNELSDEDKLVITNFTKDFDLYRKFMNHAHQNFSEREDYRYYVNLDANLVSFGQKFPVKIIDVAKQGLRIFSNQELDKEVILEVDTKEHGRIVLICETRWAVSKYYGVRITMDNDQWDNLIAFYEDELSGNDLGYQEAS
;
A
#
# COMPACT_ATOMS: atom_id res chain seq x y z
N MET A 1 -30.94 -25.08 -0.60
CA MET A 1 -31.89 -24.64 0.45
C MET A 1 -31.23 -24.43 1.82
N TYR A 2 -30.08 -25.05 2.12
CA TYR A 2 -29.32 -24.88 3.37
C TYR A 2 -28.54 -23.54 3.52
N SER A 3 -28.40 -22.69 2.50
CA SER A 3 -27.57 -21.46 2.58
C SER A 3 -28.29 -20.18 3.00
N LYS A 4 -29.63 -20.11 2.89
CA LYS A 4 -30.41 -18.92 3.31
C LYS A 4 -30.66 -18.89 4.82
N ILE A 5 -30.91 -20.05 5.42
CA ILE A 5 -31.16 -20.21 6.88
C ILE A 5 -29.89 -19.86 7.68
N SER A 6 -28.71 -20.25 7.19
CA SER A 6 -27.44 -19.91 7.84
C SER A 6 -27.10 -18.42 7.79
N LYS A 7 -27.49 -17.71 6.73
CA LYS A 7 -27.17 -16.28 6.56
C LYS A 7 -28.02 -15.40 7.49
N LEU A 8 -29.32 -15.67 7.56
CA LEU A 8 -30.24 -14.97 8.47
C LEU A 8 -29.87 -15.23 9.94
N PHE A 9 -29.55 -16.50 10.27
CA PHE A 9 -29.08 -16.89 11.59
C PHE A 9 -27.76 -16.20 11.96
N LYS A 10 -26.76 -16.17 11.07
CA LYS A 10 -25.49 -15.44 11.29
C LYS A 10 -25.71 -13.94 11.50
N ILE A 11 -26.62 -13.30 10.76
CA ILE A 11 -26.95 -11.88 10.92
C ILE A 11 -27.60 -11.62 12.29
N LEU A 12 -28.52 -12.49 12.71
CA LEU A 12 -29.18 -12.39 14.01
C LEU A 12 -28.17 -12.59 15.15
N LEU A 13 -27.32 -13.62 15.04
CA LEU A 13 -26.24 -13.93 15.98
C LEU A 13 -25.24 -12.76 16.10
N TRP A 14 -24.92 -12.14 14.96
CA TRP A 14 -24.03 -10.99 14.91
C TRP A 14 -24.59 -9.77 15.65
N LYS A 15 -25.89 -9.49 15.49
CA LYS A 15 -26.56 -8.41 16.24
C LYS A 15 -26.55 -8.66 17.74
N MET A 16 -26.70 -9.92 18.17
CA MET A 16 -26.69 -10.29 19.59
C MET A 16 -25.32 -10.14 20.24
N PHE A 17 -24.24 -10.44 19.52
CA PHE A 17 -22.89 -10.45 20.11
C PHE A 17 -22.05 -9.19 19.83
N LYS A 18 -22.50 -8.29 18.96
CA LYS A 18 -21.86 -6.98 18.72
C LYS A 18 -21.55 -6.16 20.00
N PRO A 19 -22.43 -6.09 21.03
CA PRO A 19 -22.15 -5.31 22.24
C PRO A 19 -21.23 -6.02 23.24
N LEU A 20 -20.87 -7.29 23.01
CA LEU A 20 -20.00 -8.01 23.93
C LEU A 20 -18.58 -7.40 23.98
N PRO A 21 -17.88 -7.52 25.13
CA PRO A 21 -16.47 -7.17 25.22
C PRO A 21 -15.64 -7.87 24.13
N LEU A 22 -14.64 -7.16 23.60
CA LEU A 22 -13.79 -7.60 22.48
C LEU A 22 -13.25 -9.03 22.66
N PHE A 23 -12.86 -9.40 23.88
CA PHE A 23 -12.35 -10.74 24.19
C PHE A 23 -13.37 -11.85 23.90
N ILE A 24 -14.64 -11.66 24.29
CA ILE A 24 -15.70 -12.65 24.09
C ILE A 24 -16.17 -12.61 22.64
N ARG A 25 -16.48 -11.41 22.13
CA ARG A 25 -16.92 -11.20 20.74
C ARG A 25 -15.92 -11.80 19.76
N GLY A 26 -14.64 -11.52 19.95
CA GLY A 26 -13.57 -12.02 19.10
C GLY A 26 -13.46 -13.53 19.06
N ARG A 27 -13.66 -14.23 20.19
CA ARG A 27 -13.65 -15.71 20.21
C ARG A 27 -14.78 -16.30 19.37
N ILE A 28 -15.98 -15.74 19.50
CA ILE A 28 -17.17 -16.14 18.72
C ILE A 28 -16.97 -15.84 17.24
N SER A 29 -16.55 -14.62 16.90
CA SER A 29 -16.28 -14.21 15.52
C SER A 29 -15.28 -15.16 14.85
N ARG A 30 -14.17 -15.49 15.52
CA ARG A 30 -13.16 -16.43 14.99
C ARG A 30 -13.62 -17.89 14.96
N SER A 31 -14.62 -18.31 15.74
CA SER A 31 -15.19 -19.67 15.61
C SER A 31 -16.12 -19.80 14.41
N LEU A 32 -16.77 -18.69 14.03
CA LEU A 32 -17.66 -18.59 12.88
C LEU A 32 -16.93 -18.26 11.57
N PHE A 33 -15.75 -17.65 11.65
CA PHE A 33 -14.88 -17.41 10.52
C PHE A 33 -14.51 -18.72 9.82
N SER A 34 -14.66 -18.74 8.50
CA SER A 34 -14.26 -19.84 7.64
C SER A 34 -14.10 -19.30 6.24
N VAL A 35 -13.05 -19.78 5.56
CA VAL A 35 -12.79 -19.56 4.15
C VAL A 35 -13.06 -20.86 3.41
N ASP A 36 -13.70 -20.75 2.26
CA ASP A 36 -13.81 -21.89 1.36
C ASP A 36 -12.48 -22.08 0.63
N LEU A 37 -11.83 -23.22 0.86
CA LEU A 37 -10.58 -23.60 0.20
C LEU A 37 -10.80 -24.68 -0.87
N SER A 38 -12.05 -25.08 -1.11
CA SER A 38 -12.34 -25.98 -2.21
C SER A 38 -12.08 -25.24 -3.51
N LEU A 39 -11.06 -25.66 -4.23
CA LEU A 39 -10.72 -25.11 -5.54
C LEU A 39 -11.80 -25.56 -6.54
N ASP A 40 -12.89 -24.79 -6.67
CA ASP A 40 -13.85 -24.99 -7.75
C ASP A 40 -13.21 -24.60 -9.11
N GLU A 41 -13.75 -25.06 -10.23
CA GLU A 41 -13.20 -24.72 -11.56
C GLU A 41 -13.18 -23.21 -11.85
N VAL A 42 -14.02 -22.44 -11.15
CA VAL A 42 -14.10 -20.99 -11.28
C VAL A 42 -12.97 -20.33 -10.50
N ASP A 43 -12.67 -20.78 -9.27
CA ASP A 43 -11.58 -20.30 -8.41
C ASP A 43 -10.22 -20.57 -9.06
N LYS A 44 -10.08 -21.69 -9.79
CA LYS A 44 -8.89 -21.99 -10.58
C LYS A 44 -8.61 -20.98 -11.69
N LYS A 45 -9.63 -20.23 -12.14
CA LYS A 45 -9.51 -19.18 -13.16
C LYS A 45 -9.34 -17.78 -12.56
N ILE A 46 -9.35 -17.66 -11.24
CA ILE A 46 -9.11 -16.38 -10.58
C ILE A 46 -7.60 -16.18 -10.46
N THR A 47 -7.12 -15.02 -10.90
CA THR A 47 -5.74 -14.60 -10.69
C THR A 47 -5.69 -13.40 -9.76
N TYR A 48 -4.71 -13.38 -8.86
CA TYR A 48 -4.42 -12.24 -7.98
C TYR A 48 -3.08 -11.63 -8.41
N GLN A 49 -3.02 -10.34 -8.63
CA GLN A 49 -1.79 -9.70 -9.10
C GLN A 49 -1.67 -8.24 -8.67
N MET A 50 -0.43 -7.75 -8.63
CA MET A 50 -0.15 -6.32 -8.68
C MET A 50 -0.50 -5.80 -10.07
N VAL A 51 -1.22 -4.68 -10.13
CA VAL A 51 -1.60 -4.04 -11.39
C VAL A 51 -0.40 -3.34 -12.02
N SER A 52 -0.19 -3.56 -13.32
CA SER A 52 0.86 -2.87 -14.09
C SER A 52 0.35 -2.14 -15.33
N ASP A 53 -0.94 -2.27 -15.68
CA ASP A 53 -1.55 -1.68 -16.88
C ASP A 53 -2.57 -0.58 -16.53
N VAL A 54 -2.63 0.46 -17.38
CA VAL A 54 -3.54 1.59 -17.20
C VAL A 54 -5.00 1.17 -17.18
N SER A 55 -5.42 0.23 -18.04
CA SER A 55 -6.80 -0.25 -18.09
C SER A 55 -7.22 -0.94 -16.80
N GLU A 56 -6.35 -1.77 -16.22
CA GLU A 56 -6.60 -2.45 -14.96
C GLU A 56 -6.68 -1.47 -13.77
N ILE A 57 -5.90 -0.38 -13.80
CA ILE A 57 -6.03 0.71 -12.82
C ILE A 57 -7.40 1.37 -12.98
N THR A 58 -7.79 1.75 -14.20
CA THR A 58 -9.10 2.40 -14.42
C THR A 58 -10.25 1.48 -14.04
N ASP A 59 -10.21 0.20 -14.38
CA ASP A 59 -11.24 -0.78 -14.01
C ASP A 59 -11.35 -0.96 -12.50
N SER A 60 -10.21 -0.94 -11.79
CA SER A 60 -10.16 -0.97 -10.33
C SER A 60 -10.86 0.25 -9.73
N LEU A 61 -10.52 1.45 -10.21
CA LEU A 61 -11.09 2.70 -9.69
C LEU A 61 -12.58 2.85 -10.04
N GLU A 62 -13.01 2.35 -11.20
CA GLU A 62 -14.41 2.27 -11.58
C GLU A 62 -15.18 1.29 -10.67
N LEU A 63 -14.61 0.11 -10.39
CA LEU A 63 -15.21 -0.86 -9.47
C LEU A 63 -15.42 -0.27 -8.07
N ILE A 64 -14.44 0.51 -7.58
CA ILE A 64 -14.57 1.24 -6.32
C ILE A 64 -15.71 2.27 -6.42
N GLN A 65 -15.73 3.09 -7.47
CA GLN A 65 -16.74 4.13 -7.65
C GLN A 65 -18.16 3.57 -7.71
N ASN A 66 -18.36 2.51 -8.49
CA ASN A 66 -19.63 1.79 -8.59
C ASN A 66 -20.09 1.27 -7.22
N ASN A 67 -19.17 0.75 -6.41
CA ASN A 67 -19.49 0.31 -5.06
C ASN A 67 -19.82 1.49 -4.11
N TYR A 68 -19.14 2.62 -4.24
CA TYR A 68 -19.42 3.84 -3.47
C TYR A 68 -20.81 4.40 -3.83
N LYS A 69 -21.15 4.53 -5.11
CA LYS A 69 -22.47 4.97 -5.59
C LYS A 69 -23.58 4.05 -5.05
N ARG A 70 -23.40 2.73 -5.15
CA ARG A 70 -24.35 1.72 -4.64
C ARG A 70 -24.58 1.81 -3.13
N LEU A 71 -23.56 2.17 -2.36
CA LEU A 71 -23.64 2.34 -0.90
C LEU A 71 -24.02 3.76 -0.47
N SER A 72 -24.30 4.65 -1.42
CA SER A 72 -24.54 6.08 -1.16
C SER A 72 -23.40 6.72 -0.35
N MET A 73 -22.16 6.31 -0.64
CA MET A 73 -20.92 6.80 -0.03
C MET A 73 -20.23 7.91 -0.83
N THR A 74 -20.85 8.34 -1.93
CA THR A 74 -20.38 9.46 -2.75
C THR A 74 -21.58 10.10 -3.43
N LYS A 75 -21.56 11.41 -3.56
CA LYS A 75 -22.44 12.18 -4.44
C LYS A 75 -21.78 12.56 -5.77
N SER A 76 -20.48 12.29 -5.92
CA SER A 76 -19.78 12.61 -7.17
C SER A 76 -20.29 11.75 -8.32
N ASP A 77 -20.50 12.39 -9.46
CA ASP A 77 -20.85 11.74 -10.72
C ASP A 77 -19.63 11.19 -11.48
N ASP A 78 -18.41 11.38 -10.95
CA ASP A 78 -17.17 10.86 -11.54
C ASP A 78 -17.31 9.39 -11.94
N LEU A 79 -16.59 9.01 -13.01
CA LEU A 79 -16.56 7.64 -13.49
C LEU A 79 -15.59 6.79 -12.64
N LEU A 80 -14.52 7.39 -12.14
CA LEU A 80 -13.51 6.71 -11.33
C LEU A 80 -13.45 7.28 -9.91
N ARG A 81 -13.19 6.42 -8.91
CA ARG A 81 -12.91 6.86 -7.53
C ARG A 81 -11.41 7.12 -7.38
N ALA A 82 -10.90 8.05 -8.17
CA ALA A 82 -9.52 8.51 -8.08
C ALA A 82 -9.36 9.65 -7.06
N ASN A 83 -8.12 9.89 -6.67
CA ASN A 83 -7.68 11.00 -5.82
C ASN A 83 -6.17 11.19 -6.03
N LYS A 84 -5.59 12.24 -5.43
CA LYS A 84 -4.16 12.57 -5.59
C LYS A 84 -3.19 11.44 -5.24
N PHE A 85 -3.56 10.55 -4.31
CA PHE A 85 -2.70 9.42 -3.93
C PHE A 85 -2.54 8.39 -5.06
N HIS A 86 -3.46 8.32 -6.02
CA HIS A 86 -3.29 7.46 -7.20
C HIS A 86 -2.25 7.98 -8.20
N LEU A 87 -1.72 9.19 -8.00
CA LEU A 87 -0.60 9.74 -8.74
C LEU A 87 0.76 9.46 -8.06
N LEU A 88 0.77 8.88 -6.87
CA LEU A 88 2.01 8.63 -6.10
C LEU A 88 2.74 7.38 -6.57
N PRO A 89 4.05 7.45 -6.91
CA PRO A 89 4.81 6.30 -7.42
C PRO A 89 4.90 5.16 -6.40
N THR A 90 4.42 5.35 -5.19
CA THR A 90 4.40 4.37 -4.10
C THR A 90 3.01 3.80 -3.83
N THR A 91 1.99 4.18 -4.61
CA THR A 91 0.65 3.59 -4.53
C THR A 91 0.60 2.33 -5.37
N THR A 92 0.38 1.20 -4.71
CA THR A 92 0.26 -0.11 -5.33
C THR A 92 -1.19 -0.55 -5.35
N ILE A 93 -1.71 -0.90 -6.52
CA ILE A 93 -3.05 -1.47 -6.66
C ILE A 93 -2.91 -2.97 -6.93
N PHE A 94 -3.72 -3.75 -6.25
CA PHE A 94 -3.83 -5.19 -6.43
C PHE A 94 -5.22 -5.54 -6.92
N THR A 95 -5.32 -6.51 -7.83
CA THR A 95 -6.58 -7.00 -8.36
C THR A 95 -6.76 -8.49 -8.14
N ALA A 96 -8.03 -8.89 -8.05
CA ALA A 96 -8.47 -10.25 -8.35
C ALA A 96 -9.18 -10.21 -9.71
N LYS A 97 -8.75 -11.04 -10.65
CA LYS A 97 -9.30 -11.10 -12.01
C LYS A 97 -9.94 -12.45 -12.28
N TYR A 98 -11.00 -12.47 -13.08
CA TYR A 98 -11.54 -13.70 -13.67
C TYR A 98 -11.46 -13.58 -15.19
N GLY A 99 -10.50 -14.29 -15.79
CA GLY A 99 -10.04 -13.94 -17.14
C GLY A 99 -9.47 -12.52 -17.16
N ASP A 100 -9.98 -11.67 -18.04
CA ASP A 100 -9.55 -10.27 -18.15
C ASP A 100 -10.34 -9.31 -17.25
N GLU A 101 -11.44 -9.77 -16.65
CA GLU A 101 -12.32 -8.92 -15.86
C GLU A 101 -11.77 -8.70 -14.44
N VAL A 102 -11.63 -7.43 -14.01
CA VAL A 102 -11.36 -7.08 -12.61
C VAL A 102 -12.60 -7.32 -11.75
N ILE A 103 -12.54 -8.31 -10.86
CA ILE A 103 -13.63 -8.72 -9.98
C ILE A 103 -13.40 -8.33 -8.51
N GLY A 104 -12.19 -7.90 -8.16
CA GLY A 104 -11.84 -7.33 -6.87
C GLY A 104 -10.62 -6.45 -6.96
N THR A 105 -10.52 -5.46 -6.07
CA THR A 105 -9.38 -4.54 -5.99
C THR A 105 -9.09 -4.10 -4.55
N ILE A 106 -7.83 -3.79 -4.26
CA ILE A 106 -7.35 -3.20 -3.01
C ILE A 106 -6.09 -2.38 -3.30
N SER A 107 -5.93 -1.24 -2.63
CA SER A 107 -4.78 -0.36 -2.79
C SER A 107 -3.95 -0.31 -1.52
N VAL A 108 -2.64 -0.23 -1.66
CA VAL A 108 -1.67 0.06 -0.59
C VAL A 108 -1.01 1.40 -0.94
N ILE A 109 -1.06 2.36 -0.02
CA ILE A 109 -0.49 3.69 -0.20
C ILE A 109 0.60 3.86 0.87
N LEU A 110 1.86 3.96 0.46
CA LEU A 110 2.96 4.24 1.39
C LEU A 110 2.97 5.73 1.75
N ASP A 111 3.14 6.03 3.03
CA ASP A 111 3.20 7.42 3.52
C ASP A 111 4.35 8.18 2.85
N SER A 112 4.09 9.42 2.48
CA SER A 112 5.03 10.26 1.73
C SER A 112 4.80 11.73 2.09
N THR A 113 5.42 12.65 1.35
CA THR A 113 5.16 14.10 1.51
C THR A 113 3.71 14.48 1.18
N PHE A 114 2.98 13.65 0.43
CA PHE A 114 1.53 13.81 0.19
C PHE A 114 0.67 13.45 1.41
N GLY A 115 1.26 12.81 2.43
CA GLY A 115 0.54 12.18 3.51
C GLY A 115 -0.17 10.90 3.07
N LEU A 116 -1.26 10.58 3.77
CA LEU A 116 -2.13 9.44 3.53
C LEU A 116 -3.60 9.90 3.52
N PRO A 117 -4.52 9.21 2.81
CA PRO A 117 -5.95 9.54 2.83
C PRO A 117 -6.54 9.72 4.24
N ILE A 118 -6.12 8.90 5.20
CA ILE A 118 -6.56 8.95 6.60
C ILE A 118 -6.25 10.29 7.29
N ASP A 119 -5.26 11.08 6.82
CA ASP A 119 -4.92 12.37 7.44
C ASP A 119 -6.08 13.36 7.44
N SER A 120 -6.96 13.27 6.44
CA SER A 120 -8.18 14.07 6.38
C SER A 120 -9.22 13.69 7.45
N PHE A 121 -9.04 12.52 8.08
CA PHE A 121 -9.97 11.94 9.03
C PHE A 121 -9.39 11.84 10.44
N GLU A 122 -8.13 11.44 10.62
CA GLU A 122 -7.52 11.20 11.94
C GLU A 122 -6.03 11.55 11.96
N ASP A 123 -5.55 12.05 13.11
CA ASP A 123 -4.13 12.34 13.30
C ASP A 123 -3.32 11.05 13.55
N ILE A 124 -2.42 10.75 12.63
CA ILE A 124 -1.50 9.60 12.69
C ILE A 124 -0.05 10.00 13.01
N SER A 125 0.20 11.25 13.44
CA SER A 125 1.54 11.77 13.72
C SER A 125 2.33 10.95 14.74
N SER A 126 1.64 10.29 15.68
CA SER A 126 2.27 9.37 16.63
C SER A 126 2.89 8.15 15.93
N PHE A 127 2.17 7.52 15.00
CA PHE A 127 2.66 6.38 14.23
C PHE A 127 3.83 6.74 13.32
N ARG A 128 3.81 7.94 12.71
CA ARG A 128 4.93 8.48 11.91
C ARG A 128 6.21 8.70 12.73
N LYS A 129 6.08 8.99 14.03
CA LYS A 129 7.22 9.12 14.95
C LYS A 129 7.78 7.76 15.37
N GLU A 130 6.91 6.76 15.46
CA GLU A 130 7.28 5.38 15.77
C GLU A 130 8.00 4.69 14.61
N GLY A 131 7.60 4.96 13.36
CA GLY A 131 8.22 4.35 12.18
C GLY A 131 7.51 4.67 10.87
N THR A 132 7.73 3.85 9.84
CA THR A 132 7.08 4.01 8.54
C THR A 132 5.62 3.55 8.58
N VAL A 133 4.78 4.18 7.76
CA VAL A 133 3.33 3.96 7.74
C VAL A 133 2.87 3.66 6.32
N ALA A 134 1.92 2.74 6.16
CA ALA A 134 1.15 2.58 4.93
C ALA A 134 -0.35 2.52 5.23
N GLU A 135 -1.16 3.03 4.32
CA GLU A 135 -2.62 2.88 4.37
C GLU A 135 -3.08 1.82 3.37
N ILE A 136 -3.98 0.93 3.81
CA ILE A 136 -4.71 0.06 2.88
C ILE A 136 -6.09 0.67 2.61
N ALA A 137 -6.38 0.94 1.34
CA ALA A 137 -7.57 1.64 0.88
C ALA A 137 -8.24 0.92 -0.30
N GLY A 138 -9.38 1.44 -0.77
CA GLY A 138 -10.01 0.98 -2.01
C GLY A 138 -10.57 -0.45 -2.01
N PHE A 139 -10.58 -1.16 -0.87
CA PHE A 139 -10.91 -2.58 -0.84
C PHE A 139 -12.35 -2.88 -1.27
N THR A 140 -12.51 -3.45 -2.46
CA THR A 140 -13.81 -3.69 -3.11
C THR A 140 -13.83 -5.03 -3.84
N VAL A 141 -14.91 -5.79 -3.69
CA VAL A 141 -15.20 -6.99 -4.49
C VAL A 141 -16.50 -6.77 -5.25
N LYS A 142 -16.58 -7.18 -6.52
CA LYS A 142 -17.78 -7.08 -7.36
C LYS A 142 -18.93 -7.92 -6.77
N GLU A 143 -20.16 -7.40 -6.85
CA GLU A 143 -21.30 -7.96 -6.08
C GLU A 143 -21.59 -9.44 -6.36
N SER A 144 -21.55 -9.84 -7.64
CA SER A 144 -21.73 -11.23 -8.07
C SER A 144 -20.75 -12.21 -7.41
N TRP A 145 -19.58 -11.71 -6.98
CA TRP A 145 -18.48 -12.49 -6.41
C TRP A 145 -18.46 -12.49 -4.87
N ARG A 146 -19.34 -11.73 -4.20
CA ARG A 146 -19.40 -11.63 -2.72
C ARG A 146 -20.08 -12.80 -2.03
N SER A 147 -20.75 -13.68 -2.78
CA SER A 147 -21.59 -14.75 -2.25
C SER A 147 -20.80 -15.98 -1.76
N ARG A 148 -19.51 -16.07 -2.11
CA ARG A 148 -18.58 -17.11 -1.64
C ARG A 148 -18.15 -16.81 -0.20
N ASN A 149 -18.03 -17.83 0.67
CA ASN A 149 -17.61 -17.67 2.07
C ASN A 149 -16.18 -17.10 2.14
N SER A 150 -16.05 -15.77 2.08
CA SER A 150 -14.79 -15.02 2.17
C SER A 150 -13.76 -15.29 1.05
N GLY A 151 -14.15 -16.02 0.00
CA GLY A 151 -13.25 -16.70 -0.95
C GLY A 151 -12.29 -15.82 -1.77
N ILE A 152 -12.70 -14.60 -2.17
CA ILE A 152 -11.84 -13.70 -2.98
C ILE A 152 -11.29 -12.54 -2.15
N SER A 153 -12.08 -12.05 -1.20
CA SER A 153 -11.68 -10.94 -0.34
C SER A 153 -10.48 -11.29 0.53
N ILE A 154 -10.41 -12.52 1.06
CA ILE A 154 -9.32 -12.93 1.95
C ILE A 154 -7.98 -13.04 1.22
N PRO A 155 -7.84 -13.81 0.13
CA PRO A 155 -6.58 -13.83 -0.61
C PRO A 155 -6.11 -12.45 -1.04
N LEU A 156 -7.01 -11.61 -1.57
CA LEU A 156 -6.68 -10.25 -1.99
C LEU A 156 -6.17 -9.38 -0.82
N ALA A 157 -6.85 -9.42 0.34
CA ALA A 157 -6.42 -8.70 1.54
C ALA A 157 -5.10 -9.23 2.12
N LEU A 158 -4.91 -10.56 2.11
CA LEU A 158 -3.67 -11.19 2.59
C LEU A 158 -2.50 -10.90 1.66
N MET A 159 -2.72 -10.80 0.35
CA MET A 159 -1.69 -10.36 -0.61
C MET A 159 -1.25 -8.92 -0.34
N ALA A 160 -2.20 -8.00 -0.14
CA ALA A 160 -1.88 -6.61 0.21
C ALA A 160 -1.14 -6.51 1.55
N LEU A 161 -1.56 -7.28 2.57
CA LEU A 161 -0.83 -7.35 3.84
C LEU A 161 0.58 -7.90 3.63
N ARG A 162 0.75 -9.03 2.94
CA ARG A 162 2.07 -9.60 2.64
C ARG A 162 2.96 -8.58 1.94
N TYR A 163 2.44 -7.81 0.99
CA TYR A 163 3.21 -6.72 0.37
C TYR A 163 3.70 -5.68 1.39
N CYS A 164 2.85 -5.27 2.35
CA CYS A 164 3.28 -4.38 3.43
C CYS A 164 4.40 -4.97 4.31
N PHE A 165 4.33 -6.28 4.61
CA PHE A 165 5.33 -6.97 5.45
C PHE A 165 6.64 -7.28 4.71
N GLU A 166 6.52 -7.87 3.51
CA GLU A 166 7.63 -8.50 2.79
C GLU A 166 8.32 -7.54 1.81
N ASN A 167 7.59 -6.57 1.24
CA ASN A 167 8.15 -5.63 0.26
C ASN A 167 8.38 -4.24 0.87
N LEU A 168 7.37 -3.66 1.51
CA LEU A 168 7.48 -2.32 2.09
C LEU A 168 8.16 -2.31 3.46
N ASN A 169 8.11 -3.42 4.20
CA ASN A 169 8.60 -3.56 5.57
C ASN A 169 8.19 -2.37 6.46
N VAL A 170 6.90 -2.03 6.43
CA VAL A 170 6.36 -0.89 7.20
C VAL A 170 6.17 -1.24 8.66
N ASP A 171 6.30 -0.26 9.55
CA ASP A 171 6.12 -0.45 10.99
C ASP A 171 4.62 -0.43 11.38
N ASN A 172 3.83 0.37 10.67
CA ASN A 172 2.41 0.56 10.94
C ASN A 172 1.57 0.48 9.67
N ILE A 173 0.47 -0.27 9.71
CA ILE A 173 -0.54 -0.28 8.64
C ILE A 173 -1.83 0.30 9.19
N VAL A 174 -2.35 1.33 8.55
CA VAL A 174 -3.57 2.05 8.95
C VAL A 174 -4.72 1.81 7.98
N LEU A 175 -5.95 1.91 8.49
CA LEU A 175 -7.19 1.83 7.72
C LEU A 175 -8.21 2.84 8.24
N THR A 176 -9.05 3.32 7.33
CA THR A 176 -10.33 3.94 7.69
C THR A 176 -11.48 3.06 7.23
N VAL A 177 -12.31 2.60 8.16
CA VAL A 177 -13.42 1.69 7.85
C VAL A 177 -14.75 2.19 8.40
N ARG A 178 -15.87 1.79 7.78
CA ARG A 178 -17.19 2.04 8.38
C ARG A 178 -17.31 1.32 9.73
N ASP A 179 -17.92 1.98 10.71
CA ASP A 179 -18.11 1.40 12.05
C ASP A 179 -18.91 0.09 12.04
N SER A 180 -19.75 -0.12 11.00
CA SER A 180 -20.51 -1.35 10.82
C SER A 180 -19.65 -2.58 10.51
N VAL A 181 -18.47 -2.40 9.88
CA VAL A 181 -17.54 -3.48 9.52
C VAL A 181 -16.33 -3.56 10.45
N LYS A 182 -16.11 -2.54 11.30
CA LYS A 182 -15.04 -2.49 12.30
C LYS A 182 -14.82 -3.81 13.08
N PRO A 183 -15.86 -4.50 13.59
CA PRO A 183 -15.63 -5.71 14.37
C PRO A 183 -15.00 -6.84 13.57
N PHE A 184 -15.16 -6.90 12.24
CA PHE A 184 -14.44 -7.87 11.41
C PHE A 184 -12.92 -7.65 11.54
N TYR A 185 -12.47 -6.42 11.38
CA TYR A 185 -11.05 -6.08 11.45
C TYR A 185 -10.48 -6.27 12.87
N GLU A 186 -11.23 -5.91 13.91
CA GLU A 186 -10.80 -6.12 15.30
C GLU A 186 -10.76 -7.61 15.67
N ASP A 187 -11.82 -8.35 15.35
CA ASP A 187 -12.00 -9.72 15.84
C ASP A 187 -11.22 -10.75 15.03
N ILE A 188 -11.21 -10.59 13.71
CA ILE A 188 -10.65 -11.53 12.75
C ILE A 188 -9.22 -11.11 12.40
N CYS A 189 -9.02 -9.85 12.02
CA CYS A 189 -7.73 -9.36 11.53
C CYS A 189 -6.83 -8.79 12.63
N LYS A 190 -7.30 -8.67 13.89
CA LYS A 190 -6.51 -8.13 15.02
C LYS A 190 -5.99 -6.70 14.83
N PHE A 191 -6.73 -5.89 14.09
CA PHE A 191 -6.52 -4.45 14.06
C PHE A 191 -7.01 -3.81 15.36
N GLU A 192 -6.36 -2.73 15.77
CA GLU A 192 -6.69 -1.97 16.97
C GLU A 192 -7.34 -0.66 16.57
N THR A 193 -8.47 -0.34 17.22
CA THR A 193 -9.10 0.97 17.05
C THR A 193 -8.30 2.04 17.78
N PHE A 194 -8.01 3.14 17.11
CA PHE A 194 -7.47 4.35 17.72
C PHE A 194 -8.36 5.55 17.38
N GLY A 195 -8.24 6.62 18.17
CA GLY A 195 -9.13 7.77 18.05
C GLY A 195 -10.58 7.45 18.43
N LYS A 196 -11.52 8.30 17.99
CA LYS A 196 -12.96 8.15 18.26
C LYS A 196 -13.70 7.83 16.97
N VAL A 197 -14.72 6.97 17.06
CA VAL A 197 -15.68 6.76 15.96
C VAL A 197 -16.44 8.06 15.69
N LYS A 198 -16.26 8.62 14.50
CA LYS A 198 -16.83 9.92 14.08
C LYS A 198 -17.32 9.86 12.63
N THR A 199 -18.08 10.87 12.21
CA THR A 199 -18.55 10.99 10.83
C THR A 199 -17.39 11.34 9.91
N HIS A 200 -17.41 10.83 8.68
CA HIS A 200 -16.35 11.04 7.71
C HIS A 200 -16.91 11.66 6.43
N ASP A 201 -16.45 12.87 6.10
CA ASP A 201 -17.00 13.66 4.99
C ASP A 201 -16.68 13.05 3.63
N GLY A 202 -15.47 12.49 3.45
CA GLY A 202 -15.10 11.74 2.24
C GLY A 202 -15.90 10.45 1.96
N VAL A 203 -16.86 10.08 2.82
CA VAL A 203 -17.84 9.01 2.59
C VAL A 203 -19.26 9.44 3.00
N GLU A 204 -19.63 10.68 2.67
CA GLU A 204 -20.98 11.23 2.87
C GLU A 204 -21.48 11.19 4.33
N GLY A 205 -20.57 11.47 5.27
CA GLY A 205 -20.90 11.59 6.69
C GLY A 205 -21.15 10.26 7.39
N LEU A 206 -20.84 9.12 6.76
CA LEU A 206 -20.94 7.82 7.42
C LEU A 206 -20.03 7.74 8.65
N ARG A 207 -20.51 7.04 9.69
CA ARG A 207 -19.71 6.76 10.89
C ARG A 207 -18.58 5.81 10.54
N SER A 208 -17.36 6.27 10.77
CA SER A 208 -16.12 5.56 10.46
C SER A 208 -15.23 5.45 11.68
N ALA A 209 -14.32 4.47 11.66
CA ALA A 209 -13.35 4.19 12.68
C ALA A 209 -11.96 4.08 12.05
N SER A 210 -10.97 4.60 12.76
CA SER A 210 -9.56 4.47 12.41
C SER A 210 -8.99 3.21 13.07
N LEU A 211 -8.28 2.41 12.28
CA LEU A 211 -7.71 1.14 12.71
C LEU A 211 -6.23 1.10 12.38
N VAL A 212 -5.44 0.50 13.26
CA VAL A 212 -4.00 0.30 13.06
C VAL A 212 -3.62 -1.13 13.36
N VAL A 213 -2.58 -1.61 12.68
CA VAL A 213 -1.83 -2.79 13.08
C VAL A 213 -0.35 -2.42 13.11
N LYS A 214 0.29 -2.63 14.28
CA LYS A 214 1.75 -2.58 14.40
C LYS A 214 2.31 -3.90 13.87
N THR A 215 3.25 -3.83 12.94
CA THR A 215 3.72 -5.03 12.23
C THR A 215 4.63 -5.90 13.10
N ALA A 216 5.38 -5.29 14.02
CA ALA A 216 6.35 -5.95 14.91
C ALA A 216 5.77 -7.14 15.70
N ASP A 217 4.51 -7.08 16.13
CA ASP A 217 3.88 -8.13 16.93
C ASP A 217 2.71 -8.85 16.22
N PHE A 218 2.39 -8.45 15.00
CA PHE A 218 1.21 -8.90 14.28
C PHE A 218 1.13 -10.42 14.12
N TYR A 219 2.22 -11.03 13.67
CA TYR A 219 2.31 -12.49 13.49
C TYR A 219 1.99 -13.24 14.78
N LYS A 220 2.61 -12.83 15.89
CA LYS A 220 2.40 -13.43 17.21
C LYS A 220 0.97 -13.23 17.71
N ARG A 221 0.38 -12.05 17.49
CA ARG A 221 -1.02 -11.77 17.84
C ARG A 221 -1.99 -12.63 17.04
N LEU A 222 -1.72 -12.87 15.75
CA LEU A 222 -2.53 -13.77 14.93
C LEU A 222 -2.37 -15.24 15.35
N GLU A 223 -1.14 -15.71 15.56
CA GLU A 223 -0.86 -17.08 16.00
C GLU A 223 -1.65 -17.42 17.27
N ASN A 224 -1.50 -16.60 18.31
CA ASN A 224 -2.22 -16.76 19.58
C ASN A 224 -3.75 -16.71 19.40
N ALA A 225 -4.25 -15.90 18.48
CA ALA A 225 -5.69 -15.73 18.28
C ALA A 225 -6.36 -16.92 17.58
N TYR A 226 -5.60 -17.68 16.82
CA TYR A 226 -6.06 -18.77 15.98
C TYR A 226 -5.46 -20.13 16.37
N GLU A 227 -4.81 -20.23 17.53
CA GLU A 227 -4.26 -21.47 18.07
C GLU A 227 -5.26 -22.63 18.00
N GLY A 228 -4.79 -23.79 17.52
CA GLY A 228 -5.58 -25.01 17.37
C GLY A 228 -6.66 -24.98 16.28
N LYS A 229 -6.81 -23.90 15.51
CA LYS A 229 -7.78 -23.85 14.41
C LYS A 229 -7.21 -24.44 13.12
N PRO A 230 -8.01 -25.17 12.32
CA PRO A 230 -7.57 -25.68 11.02
C PRO A 230 -7.36 -24.53 10.01
N LEU A 231 -6.61 -24.81 8.94
CA LEU A 231 -6.24 -23.84 7.88
C LEU A 231 -7.43 -22.98 7.42
N ASN A 232 -8.55 -23.61 7.04
CA ASN A 232 -9.73 -22.92 6.54
C ASN A 232 -10.43 -21.98 7.56
N LYS A 233 -10.07 -22.04 8.84
CA LYS A 233 -10.61 -21.18 9.90
C LYS A 233 -9.54 -20.34 10.59
N SER A 234 -8.31 -20.36 10.09
CA SER A 234 -7.17 -19.71 10.72
C SER A 234 -6.59 -18.63 9.82
N LEU A 235 -6.87 -17.36 10.13
CA LEU A 235 -6.25 -16.26 9.37
C LEU A 235 -4.72 -16.31 9.49
N PHE A 236 -4.19 -16.79 10.63
CA PHE A 236 -2.76 -17.03 10.80
C PHE A 236 -2.21 -18.05 9.80
N LEU A 237 -2.82 -19.25 9.72
CA LEU A 237 -2.35 -20.27 8.79
C LEU A 237 -2.59 -19.86 7.33
N LEU A 238 -3.72 -19.22 7.01
CA LEU A 238 -3.98 -18.68 5.67
C LEU A 238 -2.95 -17.61 5.28
N PHE A 239 -2.57 -16.74 6.21
CA PHE A 239 -1.54 -15.74 5.97
C PHE A 239 -0.17 -16.40 5.80
N LYS A 240 0.20 -17.37 6.64
CA LYS A 240 1.48 -18.07 6.61
C LYS A 240 1.65 -18.98 5.39
N GLU A 241 0.67 -19.84 5.12
CA GLU A 241 0.73 -20.85 4.05
C GLU A 241 0.29 -20.30 2.70
N PHE A 242 -0.58 -19.28 2.69
CA PHE A 242 -1.14 -18.64 1.51
C PHE A 242 -1.53 -19.63 0.39
N PRO A 243 -2.60 -20.42 0.58
CA PRO A 243 -2.99 -21.50 -0.34
C PRO A 243 -3.26 -21.08 -1.79
N TRP A 244 -3.38 -19.78 -2.04
CA TRP A 244 -3.62 -19.17 -3.35
C TRP A 244 -2.35 -18.83 -4.13
N ALA A 245 -1.16 -19.21 -3.63
CA ALA A 245 0.13 -18.89 -4.26
C ALA A 245 0.18 -19.24 -5.76
N LYS A 246 -0.37 -20.39 -6.16
CA LYS A 246 -0.41 -20.83 -7.58
C LYS A 246 -1.23 -19.92 -8.51
N ASN A 247 -2.18 -19.20 -7.93
CA ASN A 247 -3.08 -18.28 -8.63
C ASN A 247 -2.67 -16.82 -8.39
N THR A 248 -1.49 -16.59 -7.79
CA THR A 248 -1.07 -15.25 -7.36
C THR A 248 0.27 -14.91 -7.97
N ILE A 249 0.34 -13.75 -8.61
CA ILE A 249 1.56 -13.15 -9.10
C ILE A 249 2.01 -12.14 -8.04
N PHE A 250 2.90 -12.57 -7.14
CA PHE A 250 3.47 -11.70 -6.13
C PHE A 250 4.46 -10.71 -6.76
N PRO A 251 4.44 -9.43 -6.32
CA PRO A 251 5.45 -8.48 -6.74
C PRO A 251 6.82 -8.87 -6.19
N LYS A 252 7.80 -9.00 -7.09
CA LYS A 252 9.18 -9.27 -6.71
C LYS A 252 9.80 -7.99 -6.17
N ASN A 253 10.34 -8.04 -4.95
CA ASN A 253 11.16 -6.96 -4.42
C ASN A 253 12.58 -7.07 -5.02
N LYS A 254 12.80 -6.42 -6.16
CA LYS A 254 14.09 -6.35 -6.86
C LYS A 254 14.91 -5.19 -6.29
N SER A 255 15.98 -5.50 -5.56
CA SER A 255 16.84 -4.50 -4.89
C SER A 255 16.10 -3.43 -4.08
N GLY A 256 15.04 -3.78 -3.36
CA GLY A 256 14.33 -2.80 -2.52
C GLY A 256 13.45 -1.82 -3.30
N LEU A 257 13.33 -1.91 -4.63
CA LEU A 257 12.56 -0.95 -5.44
C LEU A 257 11.06 -0.98 -5.09
N ILE A 258 10.51 0.18 -4.74
CA ILE A 258 9.08 0.38 -4.45
C ILE A 258 8.38 1.14 -5.57
N THR A 259 9.09 2.05 -6.26
CA THR A 259 8.51 2.89 -7.32
C THR A 259 7.74 2.06 -8.35
N GLN A 260 6.51 2.48 -8.62
CA GLN A 260 5.59 1.86 -9.56
C GLN A 260 5.72 2.51 -10.94
N ARG A 261 5.80 1.67 -11.97
CA ARG A 261 5.94 2.09 -13.37
C ARG A 261 4.78 2.95 -13.85
N THR A 262 3.55 2.65 -13.42
CA THR A 262 2.32 3.18 -14.07
C THR A 262 2.13 4.68 -13.91
N ILE A 263 2.90 5.35 -13.04
CA ILE A 263 2.88 6.81 -12.86
C ILE A 263 3.82 7.55 -13.81
N LEU A 264 4.67 6.80 -14.51
CA LEU A 264 5.42 7.30 -15.65
C LEU A 264 4.59 7.29 -16.94
N ASP A 265 3.33 6.84 -16.91
CA ASP A 265 2.48 6.74 -18.09
C ASP A 265 1.56 7.97 -18.24
N SER A 266 1.86 8.82 -19.22
CA SER A 266 1.02 9.95 -19.65
C SER A 266 -0.43 9.54 -19.97
N LYS A 267 -0.67 8.29 -20.38
CA LYS A 267 -1.99 7.74 -20.63
C LYS A 267 -2.80 7.63 -19.34
N LEU A 268 -2.20 7.18 -18.23
CA LEU A 268 -2.90 7.11 -16.95
C LEU A 268 -3.34 8.51 -16.50
N ILE A 269 -2.44 9.49 -16.57
CA ILE A 269 -2.74 10.87 -16.20
C ILE A 269 -3.93 11.40 -16.99
N LYS A 270 -3.95 11.21 -18.32
CA LYS A 270 -5.06 11.62 -19.20
C LYS A 270 -6.38 10.93 -18.83
N GLU A 271 -6.36 9.62 -18.59
CA GLU A 271 -7.55 8.86 -18.20
C GLU A 271 -8.11 9.35 -16.86
N LEU A 272 -7.25 9.54 -15.85
CA LEU A 272 -7.67 10.01 -14.54
C LEU A 272 -8.25 11.42 -14.60
N GLU A 273 -7.65 12.32 -15.39
CA GLU A 273 -8.12 13.68 -15.58
C GLU A 273 -9.48 13.74 -16.29
N GLN A 274 -9.66 12.95 -17.35
CA GLN A 274 -10.91 12.94 -18.12
C GLN A 274 -12.08 12.34 -17.34
N LYS A 275 -11.80 11.40 -16.43
CA LYS A 275 -12.82 10.57 -15.77
C LYS A 275 -13.04 10.89 -14.29
N SER A 276 -12.27 11.84 -13.74
CA SER A 276 -12.33 12.22 -12.32
C SER A 276 -12.09 13.71 -12.12
N SER A 277 -12.88 14.32 -11.24
CA SER A 277 -12.80 15.75 -10.93
C SER A 277 -11.62 16.17 -10.04
N PHE A 278 -10.93 15.23 -9.37
CA PHE A 278 -9.93 15.54 -8.34
C PHE A 278 -8.72 16.35 -8.85
N PHE A 279 -8.42 16.36 -10.16
CA PHE A 279 -7.34 17.18 -10.72
C PHE A 279 -7.55 18.68 -10.46
N ASN A 280 -8.81 19.11 -10.37
CA ASN A 280 -9.16 20.50 -10.05
C ASN A 280 -8.94 20.83 -8.56
N GLU A 281 -8.76 19.82 -7.71
CA GLU A 281 -8.59 19.95 -6.27
C GLU A 281 -7.10 19.93 -5.85
N LEU A 282 -6.18 19.70 -6.81
CA LEU A 282 -4.75 19.67 -6.54
C LEU A 282 -4.24 21.07 -6.14
N SER A 283 -3.62 21.16 -4.97
CA SER A 283 -2.90 22.37 -4.55
C SER A 283 -1.63 22.59 -5.39
N ASP A 284 -1.05 23.79 -5.31
CA ASP A 284 0.23 24.05 -5.99
C ASP A 284 1.38 23.22 -5.41
N GLU A 285 1.32 22.89 -4.12
CA GLU A 285 2.22 21.94 -3.47
C GLU A 285 2.04 20.53 -4.04
N ASP A 286 0.80 20.05 -4.19
CA ASP A 286 0.51 18.74 -4.78
C ASP A 286 1.06 18.67 -6.21
N LYS A 287 0.82 19.69 -7.03
CA LYS A 287 1.33 19.78 -8.40
C LYS A 287 2.86 19.73 -8.43
N LEU A 288 3.53 20.49 -7.56
CA LEU A 288 5.00 20.49 -7.46
C LEU A 288 5.55 19.11 -7.06
N VAL A 289 4.89 18.43 -6.14
CA VAL A 289 5.33 17.09 -5.73
C VAL A 289 5.09 16.07 -6.86
N ILE A 290 3.98 16.14 -7.59
CA ILE A 290 3.72 15.27 -8.76
C ILE A 290 4.78 15.48 -9.85
N THR A 291 5.12 16.74 -10.17
CA THR A 291 6.14 17.03 -11.19
C THR A 291 7.52 16.52 -10.81
N ASN A 292 7.82 16.35 -9.52
CA ASN A 292 9.08 15.79 -9.06
C ASN A 292 9.22 14.27 -9.28
N PHE A 293 8.13 13.55 -9.57
CA PHE A 293 8.13 12.08 -9.69
C PHE A 293 7.63 11.58 -11.05
N THR A 294 7.35 12.47 -11.99
CA THR A 294 6.92 12.12 -13.35
C THR A 294 7.94 12.58 -14.38
N LYS A 295 8.09 11.78 -15.45
CA LYS A 295 8.84 12.16 -16.66
C LYS A 295 7.95 12.81 -17.73
N ASP A 296 6.67 13.06 -17.41
CA ASP A 296 5.73 13.68 -18.32
C ASP A 296 5.99 15.19 -18.42
N PHE A 297 6.74 15.58 -19.45
CA PHE A 297 7.05 16.97 -19.77
C PHE A 297 5.82 17.82 -20.09
N ASP A 298 4.75 17.22 -20.61
CA ASP A 298 3.52 17.94 -20.92
C ASP A 298 2.78 18.25 -19.62
N LEU A 299 2.70 17.29 -18.69
CA LEU A 299 2.18 17.51 -17.35
C LEU A 299 3.02 18.53 -16.57
N TYR A 300 4.35 18.44 -16.66
CA TYR A 300 5.26 19.42 -16.08
C TYR A 300 4.95 20.83 -16.57
N ARG A 301 4.92 21.03 -17.89
CA ARG A 301 4.60 22.35 -18.48
C ARG A 301 3.22 22.83 -18.06
N LYS A 302 2.22 21.93 -18.08
CA LYS A 302 0.85 22.25 -17.68
C LYS A 302 0.77 22.74 -16.23
N PHE A 303 1.47 22.09 -15.30
CA PHE A 303 1.45 22.45 -13.89
C PHE A 303 2.33 23.66 -13.56
N MET A 304 3.45 23.85 -14.26
CA MET A 304 4.44 24.88 -13.94
C MET A 304 4.25 26.22 -14.67
N ASN A 305 3.36 26.28 -15.66
CA ASN A 305 3.23 27.44 -16.57
C ASN A 305 2.75 28.77 -15.95
N HIS A 306 2.44 28.86 -14.64
CA HIS A 306 1.81 30.08 -14.10
C HIS A 306 2.42 30.79 -12.87
N ALA A 307 3.54 30.36 -12.25
CA ALA A 307 4.09 31.15 -11.13
C ALA A 307 5.57 30.92 -10.74
N HIS A 308 6.28 29.98 -11.37
CA HIS A 308 7.49 29.43 -10.74
C HIS A 308 8.73 29.54 -11.65
N GLN A 309 9.16 30.78 -11.93
CA GLN A 309 10.35 31.07 -12.75
C GLN A 309 11.70 30.66 -12.12
N ASN A 310 11.73 30.23 -10.85
CA ASN A 310 12.98 29.94 -10.12
C ASN A 310 13.23 28.45 -9.83
N PHE A 311 12.42 27.53 -10.37
CA PHE A 311 12.67 26.11 -10.17
C PHE A 311 13.50 25.56 -11.33
N SER A 312 14.74 25.19 -11.03
CA SER A 312 15.56 24.38 -11.92
C SER A 312 14.83 23.07 -12.17
N GLU A 313 14.68 22.72 -13.45
CA GLU A 313 14.32 21.37 -13.87
C GLU A 313 15.26 20.38 -13.16
N ARG A 314 14.70 19.33 -12.55
CA ARG A 314 15.51 18.27 -11.93
C ARG A 314 15.97 17.33 -13.03
N GLU A 315 17.28 17.24 -13.20
CA GLU A 315 17.89 16.31 -14.17
C GLU A 315 17.77 14.85 -13.71
N ASP A 316 17.85 14.58 -12.40
CA ASP A 316 17.86 13.21 -11.83
C ASP A 316 16.50 12.79 -11.23
N TYR A 317 15.98 11.67 -11.70
CA TYR A 317 14.77 11.02 -11.17
C TYR A 317 15.02 10.40 -9.78
N ARG A 318 13.99 10.39 -8.92
CA ARG A 318 14.05 9.73 -7.61
C ARG A 318 13.24 8.43 -7.59
N TYR A 319 13.90 7.35 -7.20
CA TYR A 319 13.31 6.03 -7.00
C TYR A 319 13.04 5.82 -5.51
N TYR A 320 11.80 5.54 -5.15
CA TYR A 320 11.45 5.10 -3.80
C TYR A 320 11.91 3.66 -3.62
N VAL A 321 12.59 3.44 -2.51
CA VAL A 321 13.20 2.15 -2.18
C VAL A 321 13.00 1.85 -0.69
N ASN A 322 13.21 0.60 -0.34
CA ASN A 322 13.31 0.12 1.03
C ASN A 322 14.63 -0.66 1.12
N LEU A 323 15.74 0.09 1.21
CA LEU A 323 17.08 -0.49 1.35
C LEU A 323 17.52 -0.37 2.79
N ASP A 324 18.05 -1.47 3.32
CA ASP A 324 18.76 -1.45 4.58
C ASP A 324 20.20 -0.97 4.34
N ALA A 325 20.67 -0.11 5.23
CA ALA A 325 22.04 0.38 5.20
C ALA A 325 22.59 0.55 6.61
N ASN A 326 23.91 0.67 6.70
CA ASN A 326 24.60 0.98 7.94
C ASN A 326 25.30 2.33 7.83
N LEU A 327 24.99 3.24 8.75
CA LEU A 327 25.77 4.44 9.00
C LEU A 327 27.06 4.04 9.73
N VAL A 328 28.21 4.33 9.13
CA VAL A 328 29.53 4.08 9.71
C VAL A 328 30.04 5.37 10.37
N SER A 329 30.17 5.35 11.69
CA SER A 329 30.74 6.46 12.46
C SER A 329 31.71 5.93 13.51
N PHE A 330 32.95 6.44 13.52
CA PHE A 330 34.04 6.03 14.42
C PHE A 330 34.24 4.50 14.53
N GLY A 331 34.06 3.76 13.42
CA GLY A 331 34.19 2.29 13.39
C GLY A 331 33.00 1.51 13.94
N GLN A 332 31.95 2.20 14.41
CA GLN A 332 30.66 1.60 14.76
C GLN A 332 29.68 1.69 13.60
N LYS A 333 28.72 0.75 13.57
CA LYS A 333 27.67 0.67 12.56
C LYS A 333 26.31 0.84 13.20
N PHE A 334 25.53 1.78 12.68
CA PHE A 334 24.16 2.02 13.11
C PHE A 334 23.20 1.70 11.97
N PRO A 335 22.18 0.85 12.18
CA PRO A 335 21.24 0.51 11.12
C PRO A 335 20.38 1.73 10.78
N VAL A 336 20.25 1.99 9.48
CA VAL A 336 19.40 3.04 8.91
C VAL A 336 18.63 2.48 7.73
N LYS A 337 17.52 3.13 7.36
CA LYS A 337 16.76 2.79 6.14
C LYS A 337 16.92 3.88 5.10
N ILE A 338 17.18 3.50 3.86
CA ILE A 338 17.12 4.43 2.72
C ILE A 338 15.73 4.32 2.11
N ILE A 339 15.07 5.48 1.97
CA ILE A 339 13.65 5.60 1.62
C ILE A 339 13.47 6.01 0.16
N ASP A 340 14.40 6.78 -0.38
CA ASP A 340 14.49 7.04 -1.82
C ASP A 340 15.91 7.41 -2.22
N VAL A 341 16.20 7.22 -3.51
CA VAL A 341 17.51 7.35 -4.12
C VAL A 341 17.42 8.04 -5.46
N ALA A 342 18.48 8.73 -5.82
CA ALA A 342 18.75 9.32 -7.13
C ALA A 342 20.24 9.18 -7.41
N LYS A 343 20.66 9.55 -8.62
CA LYS A 343 22.07 9.48 -9.03
C LYS A 343 23.00 10.18 -8.04
N GLN A 344 22.69 11.41 -7.62
CA GLN A 344 23.55 12.18 -6.72
C GLN A 344 23.06 12.33 -5.28
N GLY A 345 21.94 11.72 -4.90
CA GLY A 345 21.38 11.96 -3.57
C GLY A 345 20.37 10.92 -3.13
N LEU A 346 20.20 10.83 -1.81
CA LEU A 346 19.34 9.84 -1.19
C LEU A 346 18.72 10.40 0.09
N ARG A 347 17.58 9.81 0.51
CA ARG A 347 16.89 10.15 1.74
C ARG A 347 16.93 8.98 2.71
N ILE A 348 17.31 9.28 3.95
CA ILE A 348 17.54 8.29 5.01
C ILE A 348 16.56 8.52 6.14
N PHE A 349 16.02 7.43 6.69
CA PHE A 349 15.40 7.40 8.00
C PHE A 349 16.40 6.85 9.03
N SER A 350 16.65 7.62 10.09
CA SER A 350 17.60 7.25 11.13
C SER A 350 17.06 7.62 12.53
N ASN A 351 17.27 6.73 13.50
CA ASN A 351 17.06 7.03 14.92
C ASN A 351 18.27 7.73 15.56
N GLN A 352 19.39 7.81 14.85
CA GLN A 352 20.60 8.53 15.26
C GLN A 352 20.71 9.82 14.47
N GLU A 353 21.27 10.86 15.08
CA GLU A 353 21.66 12.06 14.35
C GLU A 353 22.79 11.75 13.37
N LEU A 354 22.72 12.34 12.18
CA LEU A 354 23.76 12.20 11.17
C LEU A 354 24.73 13.37 11.26
N ASP A 355 26.02 13.05 11.27
CA ASP A 355 27.10 14.02 11.11
C ASP A 355 27.03 14.72 9.74
N LYS A 356 27.82 15.79 9.56
CA LYS A 356 27.88 16.51 8.29
C LYS A 356 28.40 15.61 7.16
N GLU A 357 29.42 14.81 7.43
CA GLU A 357 29.97 13.82 6.51
C GLU A 357 29.69 12.44 7.06
N VAL A 358 29.13 11.57 6.22
CA VAL A 358 28.71 10.23 6.62
C VAL A 358 29.16 9.20 5.60
N ILE A 359 29.51 8.01 6.09
CA ILE A 359 29.75 6.85 5.25
C ILE A 359 28.57 5.91 5.40
N LEU A 360 28.00 5.48 4.28
CA LEU A 360 26.88 4.56 4.23
C LEU A 360 27.32 3.26 3.57
N GLU A 361 27.00 2.14 4.21
CA GLU A 361 27.16 0.81 3.63
C GLU A 361 25.78 0.28 3.31
N VAL A 362 25.41 0.34 2.04
CA VAL A 362 24.09 -0.05 1.54
C VAL A 362 24.12 -1.51 1.14
N ASP A 363 23.22 -2.31 1.72
CA ASP A 363 23.11 -3.73 1.43
C ASP A 363 22.01 -3.95 0.38
N THR A 364 22.39 -4.50 -0.76
CA THR A 364 21.46 -4.83 -1.85
C THR A 364 21.50 -6.32 -2.15
N LYS A 365 20.35 -6.91 -2.52
CA LYS A 365 20.27 -8.35 -2.81
C LYS A 365 21.02 -8.72 -4.10
N GLU A 366 20.87 -7.91 -5.14
CA GLU A 366 21.41 -8.18 -6.49
C GLU A 366 22.78 -7.54 -6.75
N HIS A 367 23.11 -6.42 -6.11
CA HIS A 367 24.37 -5.68 -6.34
C HIS A 367 25.38 -5.82 -5.19
N GLY A 368 25.05 -6.59 -4.15
CA GLY A 368 25.87 -6.74 -2.96
C GLY A 368 25.97 -5.44 -2.17
N ARG A 369 27.13 -5.20 -1.57
CA ARG A 369 27.35 -4.08 -0.66
C ARG A 369 27.98 -2.88 -1.38
N ILE A 370 27.33 -1.73 -1.29
CA ILE A 370 27.77 -0.47 -1.89
C ILE A 370 28.21 0.49 -0.77
N VAL A 371 29.40 1.06 -0.88
CA VAL A 371 29.91 2.03 0.11
C VAL A 371 29.87 3.44 -0.46
N LEU A 372 29.10 4.32 0.17
CA LEU A 372 28.92 5.71 -0.26
C LEU A 372 29.53 6.67 0.75
N ILE A 373 30.19 7.70 0.24
CA ILE A 373 30.62 8.87 1.02
C ILE A 373 29.62 9.97 0.70
N CYS A 374 29.00 10.52 1.74
CA CYS A 374 27.90 11.47 1.59
C CYS A 374 28.05 12.69 2.50
N GLU A 375 27.43 13.79 2.10
CA GLU A 375 27.28 15.01 2.90
C GLU A 375 25.81 15.21 3.24
N THR A 376 25.50 15.38 4.53
CA THR A 376 24.16 15.71 5.02
C THR A 376 23.77 17.12 4.58
N ARG A 377 22.63 17.27 3.92
CA ARG A 377 22.13 18.55 3.37
C ARG A 377 21.04 19.17 4.20
N TRP A 378 20.14 18.35 4.74
CA TRP A 378 19.04 18.79 5.59
C TRP A 378 18.60 17.65 6.51
N ALA A 379 17.96 18.02 7.62
CA ALA A 379 17.36 17.10 8.56
C ALA A 379 15.98 17.62 8.98
N VAL A 380 14.96 16.76 8.93
CA VAL A 380 13.60 17.06 9.40
C VAL A 380 13.09 15.85 10.17
N SER A 381 12.88 16.01 11.48
CA SER A 381 12.56 14.89 12.37
C SER A 381 13.63 13.79 12.24
N LYS A 382 13.24 12.54 11.97
CA LYS A 382 14.13 11.38 11.75
C LYS A 382 14.59 11.20 10.30
N TYR A 383 14.23 12.12 9.41
CA TYR A 383 14.56 12.06 7.99
C TYR A 383 15.71 12.99 7.64
N TYR A 384 16.66 12.48 6.86
CA TYR A 384 17.85 13.20 6.42
C TYR A 384 17.96 13.13 4.91
N GLY A 385 18.21 14.26 4.26
CA GLY A 385 18.63 14.30 2.87
C GLY A 385 20.15 14.37 2.80
N VAL A 386 20.77 13.44 2.09
CA VAL A 386 22.22 13.42 1.90
C VAL A 386 22.57 13.43 0.42
N ARG A 387 23.71 14.04 0.10
CA ARG A 387 24.27 14.09 -1.25
C ARG A 387 25.49 13.17 -1.33
N ILE A 388 25.58 12.36 -2.38
CA ILE A 388 26.76 11.55 -2.66
C ILE A 388 27.87 12.49 -3.16
N THR A 389 29.05 12.43 -2.55
CA THR A 389 30.16 13.36 -2.82
C THR A 389 31.24 12.80 -3.73
N MET A 390 31.23 11.49 -3.97
CA MET A 390 32.17 10.79 -4.82
C MET A 390 31.43 9.86 -5.78
N ASP A 391 31.87 9.82 -7.03
CA ASP A 391 31.33 8.90 -8.03
C ASP A 391 31.52 7.46 -7.58
N ASN A 392 30.52 6.61 -7.87
CA ASN A 392 30.50 5.23 -7.45
C ASN A 392 29.81 4.37 -8.52
N ASP A 393 30.61 3.58 -9.25
CA ASP A 393 30.11 2.74 -10.34
C ASP A 393 29.05 1.72 -9.89
N GLN A 394 29.16 1.19 -8.66
CA GLN A 394 28.16 0.23 -8.14
C GLN A 394 26.82 0.93 -7.88
N TRP A 395 26.85 2.18 -7.42
CA TRP A 395 25.66 3.01 -7.26
C TRP A 395 25.04 3.36 -8.61
N ASP A 396 25.85 3.80 -9.57
CA ASP A 396 25.37 4.12 -10.92
C ASP A 396 24.74 2.89 -11.58
N ASN A 397 25.33 1.71 -11.41
CA ASN A 397 24.75 0.44 -11.87
C ASN A 397 23.40 0.12 -11.21
N LEU A 398 23.24 0.41 -9.91
CA LEU A 398 21.97 0.23 -9.21
C LEU A 398 20.89 1.20 -9.73
N ILE A 399 21.25 2.46 -9.98
CA ILE A 399 20.34 3.45 -10.56
C ILE A 399 19.93 3.04 -11.98
N ALA A 400 20.89 2.61 -12.81
CA ALA A 400 20.62 2.10 -14.15
C ALA A 400 19.73 0.85 -14.13
N PHE A 401 19.91 -0.04 -13.14
CA PHE A 401 19.03 -1.18 -12.92
C PHE A 401 17.59 -0.76 -12.65
N TYR A 402 17.35 0.22 -11.76
CA TYR A 402 15.99 0.72 -11.52
C TYR A 402 15.38 1.39 -12.75
N GLU A 403 16.19 2.07 -13.57
CA GLU A 403 15.75 2.63 -14.84
C GLU A 403 15.28 1.55 -15.81
N ASP A 404 16.05 0.48 -15.96
CA ASP A 404 15.72 -0.61 -16.86
C ASP A 404 14.44 -1.34 -16.40
N GLU A 405 14.34 -1.64 -15.10
CA GLU A 405 13.17 -2.26 -14.48
C GLU A 405 11.89 -1.46 -14.73
N LEU A 406 11.94 -0.13 -14.66
CA LEU A 406 10.79 0.74 -14.91
C LEU A 406 10.55 1.02 -16.41
N SER A 407 11.59 0.91 -17.25
CA SER A 407 11.45 1.04 -18.71
C SER A 407 10.75 -0.16 -19.35
N GLY A 408 10.82 -1.33 -18.70
CA GLY A 408 10.08 -2.54 -19.07
C GLY A 408 10.82 -3.49 -20.01
N ASN A 409 12.16 -3.47 -20.05
CA ASN A 409 12.94 -4.38 -20.87
C ASN A 409 13.08 -5.80 -20.28
N ASP A 410 12.82 -6.00 -18.98
CA ASP A 410 13.08 -7.32 -18.36
C ASP A 410 11.97 -7.74 -17.38
N LEU A 411 10.85 -8.20 -17.95
CA LEU A 411 9.82 -8.90 -17.20
C LEU A 411 10.24 -10.37 -16.96
N GLY A 412 11.23 -10.53 -16.07
CA GLY A 412 11.64 -11.80 -15.49
C GLY A 412 10.54 -12.42 -14.61
N TYR A 413 9.45 -12.87 -15.25
CA TYR A 413 8.47 -13.77 -14.66
C TYR A 413 9.03 -15.19 -14.74
N GLN A 414 9.57 -15.69 -13.63
CA GLN A 414 9.70 -17.13 -13.43
C GLN A 414 8.54 -17.58 -12.57
N GLU A 415 7.89 -18.65 -13.01
CA GLU A 415 6.88 -19.39 -12.27
C GLU A 415 7.42 -19.70 -10.86
N ALA A 416 6.59 -19.44 -9.84
CA ALA A 416 6.94 -19.82 -8.48
C ALA A 416 7.05 -21.36 -8.40
N SER A 417 8.25 -21.85 -8.10
CA SER A 417 8.54 -23.25 -7.82
C SER A 417 7.88 -23.75 -6.54
#